data_AF-A0A173XQ86-F1
#
_entry.id   AF-A0A173XQ86-F1
#
_cell.length_a   1.000
_cell.length_b   1.000
_cell.length_c   1.000
_cell.angle_alpha   90.00
_cell.angle_beta   90.00
_cell.angle_gamma   90.00
#
_symmetry.space_group_name_H-M   'P 1'
#
loop_
_entity.id
_entity.type
_entity.pdbx_description
1 polymer ?
#
loop_
_entity_poly.entity_id
_entity_poly.type
_entity_poly.pdbx_seq_one_letter_code
_entity_poly.pdbx_strand_id
1 'polypeptide(L)' 'MRRVAKHCQNYGQRVQNSVFECKINSAELAQLKENLLNCIDEEKDSLRIYYLGSEKRFKVEHYGTKASFDLEEVVII' A
#
# COMPACT_ATOMS: atom_id res chain seq x y z
N MET A 1 -9.43 -9.23 3.95
CA MET A 1 -9.05 -9.28 2.51
C MET A 1 -10.09 -8.74 1.52
N ARG A 2 -11.36 -9.20 1.51
CA ARG A 2 -12.35 -8.74 0.49
C ARG A 2 -12.58 -7.22 0.47
N ARG A 3 -12.54 -6.56 1.63
CA ARG A 3 -12.74 -5.10 1.76
C ARG A 3 -11.59 -4.30 1.16
N VAL A 4 -10.34 -4.60 1.55
CA VAL A 4 -9.12 -4.01 0.99
C VAL A 4 -9.09 -4.12 -0.54
N ALA A 5 -9.35 -5.32 -1.08
CA ALA A 5 -9.33 -5.55 -2.52
C ALA A 5 -10.34 -4.67 -3.28
N LYS A 6 -11.54 -4.47 -2.72
CA LYS A 6 -12.57 -3.62 -3.32
C LYS A 6 -12.13 -2.16 -3.39
N HIS A 7 -11.49 -1.66 -2.32
CA HIS A 7 -10.99 -0.28 -2.31
C HIS A 7 -9.85 -0.09 -3.33
N CYS A 8 -8.87 -1.00 -3.40
CA CYS A 8 -7.74 -0.87 -4.34
C CYS A 8 -8.14 -1.04 -5.81
N GLN A 9 -9.08 -1.93 -6.14
CA GLN A 9 -9.48 -2.20 -7.53
C GLN A 9 -10.18 -1.02 -8.21
N ASN A 10 -10.72 -0.06 -7.43
CA ASN A 10 -11.28 1.17 -8.00
C ASN A 10 -10.21 2.08 -8.62
N TYR A 11 -8.93 1.84 -8.29
CA TYR A 11 -7.82 2.74 -8.56
C TYR A 11 -6.68 2.07 -9.34
N GLY A 12 -6.85 0.80 -9.72
CA GLY A 12 -5.80 0.05 -10.40
C GLY A 12 -6.07 -1.44 -10.50
N GLN A 13 -5.00 -2.22 -10.57
CA GLN A 13 -5.06 -3.65 -10.82
C GLN A 13 -4.53 -4.48 -9.64
N ARG A 14 -5.10 -5.67 -9.47
CA ARG A 14 -4.64 -6.66 -8.51
C ARG A 14 -3.64 -7.59 -9.19
N VAL A 15 -2.38 -7.57 -8.76
CA VAL A 15 -1.29 -8.36 -9.36
C VAL A 15 -0.98 -9.64 -8.59
N GLN A 16 -1.31 -9.69 -7.29
CA GLN A 16 -1.25 -10.90 -6.47
C GLN A 16 -2.45 -10.96 -5.50
N ASN A 17 -2.51 -11.99 -4.65
CA ASN A 17 -3.57 -12.13 -3.66
C ASN A 17 -3.70 -10.89 -2.76
N SER A 18 -2.61 -10.26 -2.34
CA SER A 18 -2.62 -9.08 -1.45
C SER A 18 -1.82 -7.91 -1.98
N VAL A 19 -1.45 -7.91 -3.27
CA VAL A 19 -0.64 -6.84 -3.89
C VAL A 19 -1.45 -6.19 -5.00
N PHE A 20 -1.45 -4.86 -4.99
CA PHE A 20 -2.23 -4.01 -5.88
C PHE A 20 -1.35 -2.88 -6.41
N GLU A 21 -1.45 -2.62 -7.70
CA GLU A 21 -0.81 -1.50 -8.36
C GLU A 21 -1.88 -0.46 -8.68
N CYS A 22 -1.81 0.71 -8.02
CA CYS A 22 -2.78 1.78 -8.17
C CYS A 22 -2.15 2.99 -8.83
N LYS A 23 -2.82 3.56 -9.84
CA LYS A 23 -2.41 4.80 -10.49
C LYS A 23 -3.35 5.92 -10.06
N ILE A 24 -2.94 6.69 -9.06
CA ILE A 24 -3.78 7.69 -8.39
C ILE A 24 -3.03 8.97 -8.07
N ASN A 25 -3.78 10.06 -7.90
CA ASN A 25 -3.24 11.34 -7.44
C ASN A 25 -3.11 11.39 -5.90
N SER A 26 -2.49 12.45 -5.37
CA SER A 26 -2.23 12.58 -3.93
C SER A 26 -3.50 12.67 -3.07
N ALA A 27 -4.57 13.27 -3.57
CA ALA A 27 -5.84 13.39 -2.83
C ALA A 27 -6.55 12.04 -2.75
N GLU A 28 -6.62 11.31 -3.87
CA GLU A 28 -7.15 9.94 -3.93
C GLU A 28 -6.36 8.99 -3.04
N LEU A 29 -5.04 9.13 -3.01
CA LEU A 29 -4.18 8.32 -2.14
C LEU A 29 -4.46 8.57 -0.67
N ALA A 30 -4.67 9.82 -0.25
CA ALA A 30 -5.02 10.14 1.13
C ALA A 30 -6.33 9.44 1.54
N GLN A 31 -7.35 9.51 0.67
CA GLN A 31 -8.64 8.85 0.92
C GLN A 31 -8.54 7.32 0.92
N LEU A 32 -7.81 6.75 -0.05
CA LEU A 32 -7.59 5.30 -0.12
C LEU A 32 -6.86 4.81 1.14
N LYS A 33 -5.83 5.53 1.57
CA LYS A 33 -5.06 5.17 2.76
C LYS A 33 -5.94 5.13 4.02
N GLU A 34 -6.75 6.15 4.26
CA GLU A 34 -7.69 6.17 5.38
C GLU A 34 -8.64 4.97 5.34
N ASN A 35 -9.22 4.67 4.17
CA ASN A 35 -10.12 3.53 4.00
C ASN A 35 -9.42 2.18 4.26
N LEU A 36 -8.15 2.06 3.84
CA LEU A 36 -7.37 0.85 4.06
C LEU A 36 -7.02 0.66 5.54
N LEU A 37 -6.60 1.72 6.23
CA LEU A 37 -6.32 1.67 7.68
C LEU A 37 -7.56 1.30 8.49
N ASN A 38 -8.73 1.82 8.11
CA ASN A 38 -10.02 1.44 8.73
C ASN A 38 -10.46 0.00 8.41
N CYS A 39 -9.83 -0.68 7.44
CA CYS A 39 -10.17 -2.04 7.04
C CYS A 39 -9.28 -3.12 7.64
N ILE A 40 -8.07 -2.77 8.10
CA ILE A 40 -7.08 -3.71 8.63
C ILE A 40 -7.12 -3.74 10.16
N ASP A 41 -6.64 -4.82 10.76
CA ASP A 41 -6.33 -4.89 12.18
C ASP A 41 -4.81 -4.68 12.34
N GLU A 42 -4.37 -3.51 12.82
CA GLU A 42 -2.93 -3.18 12.88
C GLU A 42 -2.11 -4.12 13.79
N GLU A 43 -2.75 -4.87 14.70
CA GLU A 43 -2.06 -5.85 15.54
C GLU A 43 -1.82 -7.19 14.82
N LYS A 44 -2.59 -7.47 13.76
CA LYS A 44 -2.56 -8.76 13.04
C LYS A 44 -2.12 -8.65 11.58
N ASP A 45 -2.43 -7.53 10.96
CA ASP A 45 -2.21 -7.24 9.55
C ASP A 45 -1.03 -6.27 9.37
N SER A 46 -0.45 -6.27 8.17
CA SER A 46 0.53 -5.27 7.75
C SER A 46 0.17 -4.67 6.41
N LEU A 47 0.21 -3.35 6.30
CA LEU A 47 -0.03 -2.61 5.07
C LEU A 47 1.24 -1.84 4.69
N ARG A 48 1.69 -2.00 3.45
CA ARG A 48 2.84 -1.27 2.88
C ARG A 48 2.38 -0.51 1.64
N ILE A 49 2.69 0.78 1.59
CA ILE A 49 2.39 1.66 0.45
C ILE A 49 3.71 2.10 -0.16
N TYR A 50 3.96 1.66 -1.39
CA TYR A 50 5.15 2.00 -2.17
C TYR A 50 4.82 3.12 -3.14
N TYR A 51 5.55 4.23 -3.04
CA TYR A 51 5.40 5.36 -3.94
C TYR A 51 6.34 5.18 -5.13
N LEU A 52 5.78 4.77 -6.26
CA LEU A 52 6.53 4.52 -7.50
C LEU A 52 6.37 5.73 -8.44
N GLY A 53 7.44 6.51 -8.64
CA GLY A 53 7.43 7.72 -9.48
C GLY A 53 8.80 8.39 -9.60
N SER A 54 9.04 9.12 -10.69
CA SER A 54 10.39 9.54 -11.12
C SER A 54 11.12 10.50 -10.18
N GLU A 55 12.41 10.19 -9.98
CA GLU A 55 13.53 10.98 -9.40
C GLU A 55 13.55 11.29 -7.90
N LYS A 56 12.42 11.25 -7.20
CA LYS A 56 12.42 11.52 -5.74
C LYS A 56 12.23 10.22 -4.97
N ARG A 57 13.33 9.77 -4.36
CA ARG A 57 13.50 8.74 -3.30
C ARG A 57 12.30 7.83 -3.10
N PHE A 58 12.51 6.52 -3.29
CA PHE A 58 11.59 5.47 -2.87
C PHE A 58 11.04 5.80 -1.48
N LYS A 59 9.76 6.18 -1.44
CA LYS A 59 9.06 6.39 -0.17
C LYS A 59 8.23 5.15 0.07
N VAL A 60 8.34 4.62 1.28
CA VAL A 60 7.51 3.52 1.75
C VAL A 60 6.84 3.96 3.05
N GLU A 61 5.53 3.81 3.11
CA GLU A 61 4.77 3.93 4.35
C GLU A 61 4.39 2.52 4.81
N HIS A 62 4.57 2.24 6.09
CA HIS A 62 4.28 0.93 6.68
C HIS A 62 3.41 1.09 7.93
N TYR A 63 2.39 0.25 8.02
CA TYR A 63 1.41 0.22 9.12
C TYR A 63 1.22 -1.22 9.61
N GLY A 64 1.08 -1.38 10.92
CA GLY A 64 0.80 -2.64 11.59
C GLY A 64 2.01 -3.42 12.12
N THR A 65 1.77 -4.68 12.47
CA THR A 65 2.58 -5.52 13.37
C THR A 65 4.03 -5.82 12.92
N LYS A 66 4.30 -5.90 11.61
CA LYS A 66 5.62 -6.36 11.12
C LYS A 66 6.60 -5.22 10.90
N ALA A 67 7.54 -4.98 11.79
CA ALA A 67 8.62 -3.97 11.67
C ALA A 67 9.03 -3.67 10.21
N SER A 68 9.10 -2.39 9.85
CA SER A 68 9.52 -1.96 8.52
C SER A 68 10.93 -2.50 8.27
N PHE A 69 11.09 -3.31 7.21
CA PHE A 69 12.41 -3.66 6.71
C PHE A 69 13.01 -2.39 6.11
N ASP A 70 14.27 -2.09 6.40
CA ASP A 70 14.97 -0.96 5.79
C ASP A 70 15.27 -1.34 4.32
N LEU A 71 14.61 -0.63 3.39
CA LEU A 71 14.67 -0.94 1.96
C LEU A 71 15.77 -0.10 1.31
N GLU A 72 17.01 -0.28 1.76
CA GLU A 72 18.20 0.29 1.08
C GLU A 72 18.66 -0.58 -0.11
N GLU A 73 18.20 -1.82 -0.22
CA GLU A 73 18.51 -2.74 -1.31
C GLU A 73 17.31 -3.09 -2.20
N VAL A 74 17.63 -3.61 -3.40
CA VAL A 74 16.70 -3.97 -4.48
C VAL A 74 15.45 -4.69 -3.96
N VAL A 75 14.29 -4.08 -4.20
CA VAL A 75 12.99 -4.64 -3.82
C VAL A 75 12.38 -5.36 -5.02
N ILE A 76 12.16 -6.68 -4.88
CA ILE A 76 11.35 -7.47 -5.81
C ILE A 76 10.00 -7.70 -5.10
N ILE A 77 8.91 -7.19 -5.69
CA ILE A 77 7.53 -7.26 -5.17
C ILE A 77 6.75 -8.32 -5.96
#